data_AF-A0A3R8L276-F1
#
_entry.id   AF-A0A3R8L276-F1
#
_cell.length_a   1.000
_cell.length_b   1.000
_cell.length_c   1.000
_cell.angle_alpha   90.00
_cell.angle_beta   90.00
_cell.angle_gamma   90.00
#
_symmetry.space_group_name_H-M   'P 1'
#
loop_
_entity.id
_entity.type
_entity.pdbx_description
1 polymer ?
#
loop_
_entity_poly.entity_id
_entity_poly.type
_entity_poly.pdbx_seq_one_letter_code
_entity_poly.pdbx_strand_id
1 'polypeptide(L)'
;MEKFIGRKNELDALEKLYNTPGFQMTVIYGRRKIGKSTLIKEFIKEKKAVFFTATRAGIHRNLELLGKQALEVLAPAVGALAFENMDALFSFIGDSCQEAWQNISPFSMIRKAWMKI
;
A
#
# COMPACT_ATOMS: atom_id res chain seq x y z
N MET A 1 15.07 -3.85 -19.97
CA MET A 1 14.94 -4.02 -18.51
C MET A 1 16.24 -3.60 -17.86
N GLU A 2 16.23 -2.51 -17.08
CA GLU A 2 17.37 -2.17 -16.24
C GLU A 2 17.46 -3.17 -15.09
N LYS A 3 18.60 -3.86 -14.98
CA LYS A 3 18.87 -4.82 -13.92
C LYS A 3 19.08 -4.05 -12.61
N PHE A 4 18.26 -4.29 -11.60
CA PHE A 4 18.50 -3.79 -10.25
C PHE A 4 19.68 -4.56 -9.64
N ILE A 5 20.77 -3.86 -9.32
CA ILE A 5 22.03 -4.47 -8.87
C ILE A 5 22.22 -4.20 -7.37
N GLY A 6 22.56 -5.25 -6.62
CA GLY A 6 22.75 -5.20 -5.18
C GLY A 6 21.43 -5.22 -4.41
N ARG A 7 21.50 -5.01 -3.09
CA ARG A 7 20.34 -4.93 -2.18
C ARG A 7 19.44 -6.17 -2.11
N LYS A 8 19.95 -7.33 -2.52
CA LYS A 8 19.21 -8.60 -2.51
C LYS A 8 18.71 -8.95 -1.11
N ASN A 9 19.57 -8.79 -0.09
CA ASN A 9 19.21 -9.12 1.29
C ASN A 9 18.06 -8.22 1.81
N GLU A 10 18.08 -6.93 1.45
CA GLU A 10 17.03 -5.99 1.84
C GLU A 10 15.72 -6.24 1.10
N LEU A 11 15.76 -6.58 -0.19
CA LEU A 11 14.57 -7.01 -0.94
C LEU A 11 14.00 -8.30 -0.33
N ASP A 12 14.84 -9.31 -0.08
CA ASP A 12 14.41 -10.57 0.52
C ASP A 12 13.78 -10.36 1.90
N ALA A 13 14.29 -9.41 2.70
CA ALA A 13 13.70 -9.05 3.98
C ALA A 13 12.31 -8.40 3.82
N LEU A 14 12.15 -7.49 2.86
CA LEU A 14 10.86 -6.87 2.55
C LEU A 14 9.84 -7.89 2.04
N GLU A 15 10.25 -8.82 1.17
CA GLU A 15 9.38 -9.90 0.68
C GLU A 15 8.95 -10.84 1.79
N LYS A 16 9.86 -11.24 2.69
CA LYS A 16 9.51 -12.08 3.84
C LYS A 16 8.47 -11.41 4.74
N LEU A 17 8.65 -10.12 5.03
CA LEU A 17 7.67 -9.36 5.80
C LEU A 17 6.34 -9.26 5.06
N TYR A 18 6.36 -8.93 3.78
CA TYR A 18 5.14 -8.83 2.96
C TYR A 18 4.31 -10.13 2.92
N ASN A 19 4.97 -11.29 2.88
CA ASN A 19 4.32 -12.60 2.87
C ASN A 19 3.91 -13.10 4.28
N THR A 20 4.31 -12.41 5.34
CA THR A 20 3.92 -12.77 6.71
C THR A 20 2.46 -12.36 6.95
N PRO A 21 1.59 -13.25 7.45
CA PRO A 21 0.19 -12.92 7.67
C PRO A 21 0.03 -11.80 8.70
N GLY A 22 -1.00 -10.98 8.51
CA GLY A 22 -1.32 -9.85 9.39
C GLY A 22 -0.69 -8.53 8.92
N PHE A 23 -0.90 -7.48 9.70
CA PHE A 23 -0.38 -6.15 9.41
C PHE A 23 1.13 -6.07 9.69
N GLN A 24 1.88 -5.53 8.73
CA GLN A 24 3.33 -5.36 8.83
C GLN A 24 3.70 -3.90 8.59
N MET A 25 4.62 -3.37 9.41
CA MET A 25 5.15 -2.02 9.26
C MET A 25 6.67 -2.07 9.23
N THR A 26 7.26 -1.53 8.17
CA THR A 26 8.72 -1.50 8.01
C THR A 26 9.22 -0.06 7.88
N VAL A 27 10.22 0.28 8.68
CA VAL A 27 10.90 1.58 8.61
C VAL A 27 12.24 1.42 7.88
N ILE A 28 12.39 2.09 6.74
CA ILE A 28 13.64 2.06 5.95
C ILE A 28 14.39 3.38 6.15
N TYR A 29 15.56 3.32 6.80
CA TYR A 29 16.39 4.49 7.08
C TYR A 29 17.79 4.37 6.43
N GLY A 30 18.53 5.49 6.39
CA GLY A 30 19.90 5.54 5.87
C GLY A 30 20.28 6.90 5.28
N ARG A 31 21.54 7.06 4.84
CA ARG A 31 22.05 8.33 4.29
C ARG A 31 21.32 8.81 3.02
N ARG A 32 21.36 10.11 2.73
CA ARG A 32 20.78 10.69 1.50
C ARG A 32 21.43 10.03 0.26
N LYS A 33 20.64 9.83 -0.80
CA LYS A 33 21.08 9.29 -2.11
C LYS A 33 21.62 7.84 -2.13
N ILE A 34 21.38 7.06 -1.08
CA ILE A 34 21.78 5.63 -1.04
C ILE A 34 20.83 4.67 -1.81
N GLY A 35 19.82 5.21 -2.51
CA GLY A 35 18.90 4.38 -3.31
C GLY A 35 17.72 3.76 -2.55
N LYS A 36 17.35 4.28 -1.36
CA LYS A 36 16.16 3.80 -0.61
C LYS A 36 14.87 3.88 -1.42
N SER A 37 14.62 5.01 -2.07
CA SER A 37 13.42 5.17 -2.91
C SER A 37 13.45 4.20 -4.10
N THR A 38 14.64 3.91 -4.64
CA THR A 38 14.82 2.90 -5.69
C THR A 38 14.50 1.50 -5.18
N LEU A 39 14.96 1.15 -3.99
CA LEU A 39 14.63 -0.13 -3.34
C LEU A 39 13.13 -0.32 -3.15
N ILE A 40 12.43 0.71 -2.64
CA ILE A 40 10.97 0.66 -2.45
C ILE A 40 10.26 0.51 -3.81
N LYS A 41 10.67 1.32 -4.81
CA LYS A 41 10.10 1.24 -6.16
C LYS A 41 10.30 -0.14 -6.78
N GLU A 42 11.47 -0.75 -6.60
CA GLU A 42 11.74 -2.11 -7.07
C GLU A 42 10.83 -3.13 -6.39
N PHE A 43 10.74 -3.06 -5.06
CA PHE A 43 9.92 -3.97 -4.24
C PHE A 43 8.43 -3.94 -4.64
N ILE A 44 7.89 -2.78 -5.03
CA ILE A 44 6.45 -2.64 -5.34
C ILE A 44 6.07 -2.87 -6.81
N LYS A 45 7.02 -3.10 -7.74
CA LYS A 45 6.73 -3.15 -9.20
C LYS A 45 5.59 -4.10 -9.58
N GLU A 46 5.57 -5.29 -8.99
CA GLU A 46 4.59 -6.35 -9.28
C GLU A 46 3.51 -6.45 -8.18
N LYS A 47 3.30 -5.38 -7.41
CA LYS A 47 2.37 -5.36 -6.28
C LYS A 47 1.35 -4.23 -6.46
N LYS A 48 0.10 -4.49 -6.09
CA LYS A 48 -0.91 -3.43 -5.96
C LYS A 48 -0.52 -2.55 -4.76
N ALA A 49 0.07 -1.39 -5.02
CA ALA A 49 0.65 -0.54 -3.98
C ALA A 49 0.33 0.94 -4.21
N VAL A 50 0.00 1.65 -3.12
CA VAL A 50 -0.10 3.11 -3.10
C VAL A 50 1.29 3.67 -2.77
N PHE A 51 1.89 4.41 -3.70
CA PHE A 51 3.21 5.03 -3.50
C PHE A 51 3.10 6.55 -3.51
N PHE A 52 3.52 7.18 -2.42
CA PHE A 52 3.43 8.63 -2.24
C PHE A 52 4.70 9.17 -1.59
N THR A 53 5.08 10.39 -1.97
CA THR A 53 6.19 11.13 -1.37
C THR A 53 5.68 12.39 -0.69
N ALA A 54 5.77 12.43 0.64
CA ALA A 54 5.39 13.61 1.41
C ALA A 54 6.24 14.83 1.05
N THR A 55 5.58 15.95 0.85
CA THR A 55 6.19 17.25 0.53
C THR A 55 6.18 18.16 1.76
N ARG A 56 6.97 19.23 1.72
CA ARG A 56 7.00 20.27 2.77
C ARG A 56 5.81 21.25 2.70
N ALA A 57 4.83 21.02 1.82
CA ALA A 57 3.76 21.97 1.51
C ALA A 57 2.64 22.05 2.58
N GLY A 58 2.62 21.13 3.54
CA GLY A 58 1.63 21.09 4.62
C GLY A 58 0.71 19.87 4.57
N ILE A 59 -0.05 19.64 5.64
CA ILE A 59 -0.88 18.44 5.80
C ILE A 59 -1.97 18.33 4.75
N HIS A 60 -2.67 19.43 4.43
CA HIS A 60 -3.74 19.43 3.43
C HIS A 60 -3.25 19.02 2.04
N ARG A 61 -2.10 19.56 1.61
CA ARG A 61 -1.53 19.18 0.31
C ARG A 61 -1.06 17.73 0.29
N ASN A 62 -0.50 17.23 1.38
CA ASN A 62 -0.10 15.83 1.48
C ASN A 62 -1.32 14.88 1.51
N LEU A 63 -2.41 15.28 2.16
CA LEU A 63 -3.69 14.55 2.15
C LEU A 63 -4.25 14.46 0.73
N GLU A 64 -4.30 15.58 0.00
CA GLU A 64 -4.79 15.61 -1.38
C GLU A 64 -3.96 14.70 -2.30
N LEU A 65 -2.63 14.77 -2.20
CA LEU A 65 -1.72 13.96 -3.01
C LEU A 65 -1.83 12.46 -2.68
N LEU A 66 -1.86 12.11 -1.39
CA LEU A 66 -1.99 10.72 -0.96
C LEU A 66 -3.38 10.17 -1.33
N GLY A 67 -4.44 10.95 -1.13
CA GLY A 67 -5.80 10.58 -1.49
C GLY A 67 -5.96 10.32 -2.97
N LYS A 68 -5.38 11.17 -3.82
CA LYS A 68 -5.35 10.95 -5.27
C LYS A 68 -4.67 9.62 -5.64
N GLN A 69 -3.51 9.34 -5.06
CA GLN A 69 -2.80 8.09 -5.31
C GLN A 69 -3.57 6.86 -4.80
N ALA A 70 -4.25 6.98 -3.65
CA ALA A 70 -5.08 5.90 -3.11
C ALA A 70 -6.28 5.59 -4.03
N LEU A 71 -6.98 6.62 -4.53
CA LEU A 71 -8.11 6.46 -5.45
C LEU A 71 -7.68 5.81 -6.77
N GLU A 72 -6.59 6.28 -7.38
CA GLU A 72 -6.05 5.74 -8.63
C GLU A 72 -5.79 4.22 -8.54
N VAL A 73 -5.30 3.75 -7.38
CA VAL A 73 -4.93 2.34 -7.19
C VAL A 73 -6.10 1.48 -6.69
N LEU A 74 -6.89 1.99 -5.74
CA LEU A 74 -7.88 1.21 -5.01
C LEU A 74 -9.27 1.28 -5.65
N ALA A 75 -9.65 2.43 -6.21
CA ALA A 75 -10.98 2.65 -6.77
C ALA A 75 -10.93 3.53 -8.04
N PRO A 76 -10.33 3.03 -9.14
CA PRO A 76 -10.15 3.83 -10.37
C PRO A 76 -11.46 4.24 -11.06
N ALA A 77 -12.58 3.58 -10.73
CA ALA A 77 -13.91 3.93 -11.22
C ALA A 77 -14.57 5.07 -10.42
N VAL A 78 -14.05 5.37 -9.24
CA VAL A 78 -14.52 6.47 -8.40
C VAL A 78 -13.81 7.73 -8.88
N GLY A 79 -14.60 8.76 -9.24
CA GLY A 79 -14.10 10.01 -9.79
C GLY A 79 -13.30 10.86 -8.78
N ALA A 80 -13.31 12.18 -8.97
CA ALA A 80 -12.59 13.13 -8.11
C ALA A 80 -13.24 13.23 -6.71
N LEU A 81 -12.99 12.22 -5.87
CA LEU A 81 -13.36 12.21 -4.47
C LEU A 81 -12.28 12.95 -3.66
N ALA A 82 -12.70 13.89 -2.84
CA ALA A 82 -11.81 14.63 -1.94
C ALA A 82 -11.96 14.10 -0.52
N PHE A 83 -10.83 13.87 0.16
CA PHE A 83 -10.84 13.46 1.57
C PHE A 83 -10.73 14.71 2.45
N GLU A 84 -11.60 14.81 3.46
CA GLU A 84 -11.63 15.93 4.39
C GLU A 84 -10.46 15.89 5.39
N ASN A 85 -10.07 14.68 5.82
CA ASN A 85 -9.00 14.44 6.78
C ASN A 85 -8.31 13.07 6.54
N MET A 86 -7.23 12.83 7.28
CA MET A 86 -6.46 11.59 7.17
C MET A 86 -7.26 10.36 7.63
N ASP A 87 -8.16 10.51 8.61
CA ASP A 87 -8.96 9.40 9.14
C ASP A 87 -9.93 8.87 8.08
N ALA A 88 -10.60 9.76 7.35
CA ALA A 88 -11.48 9.41 6.23
C ALA A 88 -10.71 8.66 5.13
N LEU A 89 -9.50 9.11 4.81
CA LEU A 89 -8.63 8.45 3.85
C LEU A 89 -8.19 7.06 4.33
N PHE A 90 -7.75 6.92 5.59
CA PHE A 90 -7.33 5.64 6.13
C PHE A 90 -8.49 4.65 6.27
N SER A 91 -9.69 5.12 6.64
CA SER A 91 -10.90 4.29 6.66
C SER A 91 -11.20 3.74 5.27
N PHE A 92 -11.19 4.61 4.25
CA PHE A 92 -11.39 4.20 2.85
C PHE A 92 -10.37 3.14 2.39
N ILE A 93 -9.09 3.31 2.72
CA ILE A 93 -8.04 2.33 2.41
C ILE A 93 -8.31 1.01 3.12
N GLY A 94 -8.70 1.05 4.40
CA GLY A 94 -9.03 -0.14 5.19
C GLY A 94 -10.17 -0.95 4.58
N ASP A 95 -11.28 -0.28 4.25
CA ASP A 95 -12.46 -0.90 3.65
C ASP A 95 -12.13 -1.53 2.29
N SER A 96 -11.40 -0.80 1.44
CA SER A 96 -10.94 -1.29 0.13
C SER A 96 -10.05 -2.55 0.23
N CYS A 97 -9.28 -2.67 1.31
CA CYS A 97 -8.40 -3.82 1.53
C CYS A 97 -9.17 -5.03 2.09
N GLN A 98 -10.20 -4.84 2.92
CA GLN A 98 -11.04 -5.94 3.40
C GLN A 98 -11.79 -6.64 2.26
N GLU A 99 -12.32 -5.87 1.30
CA GLU A 99 -12.98 -6.44 0.12
C GLU A 99 -12.04 -7.30 -0.72
N ALA A 100 -10.78 -6.85 -0.89
CA ALA A 100 -9.75 -7.61 -1.60
C ALA A 100 -9.41 -8.93 -0.88
N TRP A 101 -9.30 -8.92 0.45
CA TRP A 101 -9.03 -10.14 1.24
C TRP A 101 -10.17 -11.16 1.18
N GLN A 102 -11.43 -10.73 1.03
CA GLN A 102 -12.55 -11.66 0.87
C GLN A 102 -12.54 -12.39 -0.48
N ASN A 103 -11.98 -11.77 -1.53
CA ASN A 103 -11.96 -12.33 -2.88
C ASN A 103 -10.75 -13.22 -3.19
N ILE A 104 -9.69 -13.18 -2.36
CA ILE A 104 -8.41 -13.87 -2.62
C ILE A 104 -8.24 -15.15 -1.77
N SER A 105 -9.06 -15.36 -0.73
CA SER A 105 -8.93 -16.53 0.16
C SER A 105 -10.07 -17.55 -0.01
N PRO A 106 -9.78 -18.83 -0.31
CA PRO A 106 -10.78 -19.92 -0.26
C PRO A 106 -11.42 -20.10 1.12
N PHE A 107 -10.75 -19.64 2.19
CA PHE A 107 -11.23 -19.77 3.56
C PHE A 107 -12.31 -18.73 3.94
N SER A 108 -12.51 -17.66 3.16
CA SER A 108 -13.56 -16.66 3.42
C SER A 108 -14.97 -17.20 3.13
N MET A 109 -15.08 -18.18 2.21
CA MET A 109 -16.34 -18.82 1.83
C MET A 109 -16.97 -19.59 2.99
N ILE A 110 -16.14 -20.19 3.86
CA ILE A 110 -16.60 -20.96 5.03
C ILE A 110 -17.22 -20.05 6.09
N ARG A 111 -16.68 -18.83 6.32
CA ARG A 111 -17.27 -17.89 7.28
C ARG A 111 -18.58 -17.27 6.80
N LYS A 112 -18.76 -17.03 5.50
CA LYS A 112 -20.05 -16.53 4.97
C LYS A 112 -21.17 -17.57 5.04
N ALA A 113 -20.85 -18.86 4.92
CA ALA A 113 -21.83 -19.94 5.02
C ALA A 113 -22.36 -20.14 6.46
N TRP A 114 -21.53 -19.91 7.48
CA TRP A 114 -21.91 -20.10 8.89
C TRP A 114 -22.60 -18.88 9.54
N MET A 115 -22.62 -17.72 8.88
CA MET A 115 -23.26 -16.49 9.40
C MET A 115 -24.70 -16.31 8.88
N LYS A 116 -25.22 -17.25 8.10
CA LYS A 116 -26.59 -17.24 7.53
C LYS A 116 -27.45 -18.43 7.98
N ILE A 117 -27.01 -19.20 8.96
CA ILE A 117 -27.79 -20.21 9.68
C ILE A 117 -27.93 -19.71 11.12
#